data_AF-A0A954LVY6-F1
#
_entry.id   AF-A0A954LVY6-F1
#
_cell.length_a   1.000
_cell.length_b   1.000
_cell.length_c   1.000
_cell.angle_alpha   90.00
_cell.angle_beta   90.00
_cell.angle_gamma   90.00
#
_symmetry.space_group_name_H-M   'P 1'
#
loop_
_entity.id
_entity.type
_entity.pdbx_description
1 polymer ?
#
loop_
_entity_poly.entity_id
_entity_poly.type
_entity_poly.pdbx_seq_one_letter_code
_entity_poly.pdbx_strand_id
1 'polypeptide(L)'
;MVMTFNHQVSRAEECCAKPAIDIKSHLDSEIERLRSIEEKNPCRQYAIAALTDPKVRDLLEKRIENPCFQYVDICCLQTIGIPEQARVLFNFDCAPHCVCLVDPQFLVIVDKTDLTVVDIIDPYDGPTQPCISVSGGATGSSSDCADGSCSNAGGTVPCLSDTGCEELGVANYYAIQSGKDVYVFASGVHPMSGFKNCLLPGPEDIHPPILEFKITRPEVGAAVVSPFTVCHTFQVETPVRSITLRDAKGQHTVPVRYFPMLTHP
;
A
#
# COMPACT_ATOMS: atom_id res chain seq x y z
N MET A 1 -14.81 -19.26 -24.12
CA MET A 1 -14.28 -20.09 -23.02
C MET A 1 -12.88 -19.56 -22.73
N VAL A 2 -12.78 -18.51 -21.92
CA VAL A 2 -11.51 -17.78 -21.70
C VAL A 2 -10.93 -18.26 -20.38
N MET A 3 -9.70 -18.76 -20.48
CA MET A 3 -8.96 -19.42 -19.42
C MET A 3 -8.55 -18.43 -18.33
N THR A 4 -8.77 -18.87 -17.10
CA THR A 4 -8.33 -18.27 -15.84
C THR A 4 -6.79 -18.27 -15.77
N PHE A 5 -6.17 -17.09 -15.64
CA PHE A 5 -4.75 -17.00 -15.29
C PHE A 5 -4.60 -17.17 -13.77
N ASN A 6 -4.32 -18.41 -13.39
CA ASN A 6 -3.81 -18.78 -12.08
C ASN A 6 -2.32 -18.37 -12.02
N HIS A 7 -2.00 -17.26 -11.36
CA HIS A 7 -0.62 -16.93 -11.06
C HIS A 7 -0.23 -17.60 -9.74
N GLN A 8 0.09 -18.90 -9.82
CA GLN A 8 0.82 -19.60 -8.76
C GLN A 8 2.29 -19.17 -8.83
N VAL A 9 2.71 -18.28 -7.94
CA VAL A 9 4.13 -18.11 -7.64
C VAL A 9 4.52 -19.22 -6.68
N SER A 10 5.11 -20.28 -7.23
CA SER A 10 5.69 -21.41 -6.51
C SER A 10 7.19 -21.20 -6.43
N ARG A 11 7.72 -20.87 -5.24
CA ARG A 11 9.01 -21.35 -4.71
C ARG A 11 9.33 -20.80 -3.29
N ALA A 12 9.32 -21.71 -2.32
CA ALA A 12 9.99 -21.67 -1.00
C ALA A 12 9.51 -20.65 0.05
N GLU A 13 8.20 -20.50 0.24
CA GLU A 13 7.62 -19.85 1.42
C GLU A 13 7.10 -20.92 2.36
N GLU A 14 7.65 -20.97 3.58
CA GLU A 14 7.16 -21.86 4.64
C GLU A 14 6.22 -21.02 5.53
N CYS A 15 4.95 -20.99 5.17
CA CYS A 15 3.91 -20.25 5.88
C CYS A 15 3.42 -21.07 7.09
N CYS A 16 3.54 -20.52 8.29
CA CYS A 16 3.38 -21.29 9.52
C CYS A 16 1.94 -21.45 10.01
N ALA A 17 0.97 -20.73 9.45
CA ALA A 17 -0.46 -20.93 9.71
C ALA A 17 -1.30 -20.08 8.73
N LYS A 18 -2.50 -20.56 8.39
CA LYS A 18 -3.64 -19.69 8.05
C LYS A 18 -4.50 -19.54 9.31
N PRO A 19 -4.38 -18.46 10.10
CA PRO A 19 -5.27 -18.24 11.21
C PRO A 19 -6.63 -17.80 10.66
N ALA A 20 -7.63 -18.66 10.76
CA ALA A 20 -9.02 -18.23 10.64
C ALA A 20 -9.46 -17.62 11.98
N ILE A 21 -8.97 -16.42 12.34
CA ILE A 21 -9.21 -15.89 13.70
C ILE A 21 -9.40 -14.37 13.72
N ASP A 22 -10.36 -13.94 14.55
CA ASP A 22 -10.53 -12.59 15.10
C ASP A 22 -9.38 -12.29 16.08
N ILE A 23 -8.27 -11.79 15.53
CA ILE A 23 -6.95 -11.71 16.21
C ILE A 23 -7.00 -10.88 17.51
N LYS A 24 -7.91 -9.92 17.60
CA LYS A 24 -7.94 -8.94 18.71
C LYS A 24 -8.22 -9.55 20.08
N SER A 25 -9.02 -10.62 20.15
CA SER A 25 -9.40 -11.25 21.44
C SER A 25 -8.61 -12.52 21.77
N HIS A 26 -7.84 -13.05 20.81
CA HIS A 26 -7.25 -14.37 20.91
C HIS A 26 -5.73 -14.42 20.69
N LEU A 27 -5.06 -13.29 20.46
CA LEU A 27 -3.63 -13.25 20.15
C LEU A 27 -2.78 -13.95 21.20
N ASP A 28 -2.97 -13.63 22.49
CA ASP A 28 -2.18 -14.26 23.57
C ASP A 28 -2.47 -15.77 23.71
N SER A 29 -3.73 -16.18 23.53
CA SER A 29 -4.11 -17.61 23.56
C SER A 29 -3.53 -18.39 22.38
N GLU A 30 -3.39 -17.74 21.21
CA GLU A 30 -2.83 -18.36 20.02
C GLU A 30 -1.30 -18.41 20.07
N ILE A 31 -0.64 -17.39 20.63
CA ILE A 31 0.80 -17.45 20.93
C ILE A 31 1.09 -18.65 21.84
N GLU A 32 0.28 -18.85 22.88
CA GLU A 32 0.45 -19.98 23.79
C GLU A 32 0.15 -21.32 23.11
N ARG A 33 -0.86 -21.37 22.24
CA ARG A 33 -1.12 -22.55 21.39
C ARG A 33 0.06 -22.85 20.49
N LEU A 34 0.65 -21.86 19.84
CA LEU A 34 1.82 -22.01 18.97
C LEU A 34 3.06 -22.47 19.74
N ARG A 35 3.23 -22.04 20.99
CA ARG A 35 4.29 -22.54 21.90
C ARG A 35 4.09 -24.00 22.30
N SER A 36 2.84 -24.44 22.46
CA SER A 36 2.50 -25.79 22.91
C SER A 36 2.73 -26.90 21.86
N ILE A 37 2.83 -26.53 20.58
CA ILE A 37 3.05 -27.49 19.49
C ILE A 37 4.56 -27.73 19.36
N GLU A 38 5.00 -28.91 19.82
CA GLU A 38 6.39 -29.38 19.88
C GLU A 38 7.01 -29.69 18.49
N GLU A 39 6.68 -28.91 17.47
CA GLU A 39 7.33 -28.98 16.16
C GLU A 39 8.59 -28.11 16.16
N LYS A 40 9.74 -28.72 15.84
CA LYS A 40 11.04 -28.06 15.64
C LYS A 40 11.09 -27.22 14.36
N ASN A 41 10.06 -26.43 14.07
CA ASN A 41 10.10 -25.50 12.94
C ASN A 41 10.71 -24.16 13.41
N PRO A 42 11.94 -23.81 12.96
CA PRO A 42 12.58 -22.55 13.35
C PRO A 42 11.76 -21.33 12.92
N CYS A 43 11.01 -21.42 11.82
CA CYS A 43 10.13 -20.34 11.38
C CYS A 43 9.06 -20.00 12.44
N ARG A 44 8.48 -21.01 13.07
CA ARG A 44 7.47 -20.79 14.12
C ARG A 44 8.07 -20.07 15.32
N GLN A 45 9.32 -20.36 15.70
CA GLN A 45 10.00 -19.65 16.78
C GLN A 45 10.21 -18.18 16.45
N TYR A 46 10.61 -17.86 15.22
CA TYR A 46 10.77 -16.47 14.77
C TYR A 46 9.42 -15.73 14.68
N ALA A 47 8.36 -16.42 14.25
CA ALA A 47 7.02 -15.85 14.24
C ALA A 47 6.52 -15.54 15.66
N ILE A 48 6.75 -16.45 16.62
CA ILE A 48 6.41 -16.21 18.04
C ILE A 48 7.22 -15.03 18.61
N ALA A 49 8.52 -14.96 18.30
CA ALA A 49 9.37 -13.85 18.71
C ALA A 49 8.85 -12.51 18.18
N ALA A 50 8.53 -12.44 16.88
CA ALA A 50 7.91 -11.26 16.27
C ALA A 50 6.58 -10.91 16.94
N LEU A 51 5.69 -11.88 17.18
CA LEU A 51 4.39 -11.67 17.81
C LEU A 51 4.47 -11.28 19.30
N THR A 52 5.59 -11.57 19.97
CA THR A 52 5.79 -11.21 21.39
C THR A 52 6.35 -9.80 21.54
N ASP A 53 6.96 -9.24 20.49
CA ASP A 53 7.49 -7.88 20.51
C ASP A 53 6.37 -6.84 20.60
N PRO A 54 6.44 -5.89 21.55
CA PRO A 54 5.36 -4.92 21.76
C PRO A 54 5.14 -4.00 20.56
N LYS A 55 6.20 -3.62 19.81
CA LYS A 55 6.04 -2.73 18.65
C LYS A 55 5.35 -3.45 17.51
N VAL A 56 5.69 -4.71 17.29
CA VAL A 56 5.03 -5.55 16.27
C VAL A 56 3.57 -5.79 16.66
N ARG A 57 3.27 -6.04 17.93
CA ARG A 57 1.89 -6.16 18.42
C ARG A 57 1.08 -4.91 18.18
N ASP A 58 1.60 -3.75 18.59
CA ASP A 58 0.92 -2.46 18.39
C ASP A 58 0.65 -2.20 16.91
N LEU A 59 1.62 -2.50 16.03
CA LEU A 59 1.47 -2.36 14.58
C LEU A 59 0.43 -3.33 14.02
N LEU A 60 0.47 -4.60 14.43
CA LEU A 60 -0.46 -5.65 14.04
C LEU A 60 -1.89 -5.28 14.45
N GLU A 61 -2.09 -4.89 15.71
CA GLU A 61 -3.39 -4.46 16.24
C GLU A 61 -3.92 -3.25 15.45
N LYS A 62 -3.10 -2.21 15.25
CA LYS A 62 -3.46 -1.05 14.44
C LYS A 62 -3.84 -1.44 13.01
N ARG A 63 -3.19 -2.46 12.43
CA ARG A 63 -3.50 -2.96 11.08
C ARG A 63 -4.85 -3.68 11.04
N ILE A 64 -5.12 -4.53 12.03
CA ILE A 64 -6.35 -5.31 12.13
C ILE A 64 -7.56 -4.43 12.45
N GLU A 65 -7.37 -3.36 13.23
CA GLU A 65 -8.42 -2.39 13.50
C GLU A 65 -8.86 -1.61 12.26
N ASN A 66 -8.04 -1.59 11.22
CA ASN A 66 -8.40 -0.98 9.96
C ASN A 66 -9.30 -1.94 9.15
N PRO A 67 -10.57 -1.57 8.87
CA PRO A 67 -11.50 -2.43 8.14
C PRO A 67 -11.05 -2.74 6.70
N CYS A 68 -10.05 -2.01 6.18
CA CYS A 68 -9.49 -2.23 4.86
C CYS A 68 -8.48 -3.36 4.76
N PHE A 69 -7.95 -3.85 5.89
CA PHE A 69 -6.95 -4.90 5.88
C PHE A 69 -7.52 -6.16 6.52
N GLN A 70 -7.52 -7.24 5.77
CA GLN A 70 -7.88 -8.56 6.24
C GLN A 70 -6.60 -9.35 6.44
N TYR A 71 -6.27 -9.70 7.67
CA TYR A 71 -5.11 -10.54 7.92
C TYR A 71 -5.27 -11.92 7.27
N VAL A 72 -4.21 -12.42 6.63
CA VAL A 72 -4.21 -13.68 5.87
C VAL A 72 -3.37 -14.73 6.58
N ASP A 73 -2.07 -14.48 6.70
CA ASP A 73 -1.11 -15.42 7.29
C ASP A 73 0.21 -14.74 7.68
N ILE A 74 1.07 -15.53 8.33
CA ILE A 74 2.47 -15.20 8.62
C ILE A 74 3.37 -16.23 7.95
N CYS A 75 4.37 -15.77 7.22
CA CYS A 75 5.32 -16.60 6.50
C CYS A 75 6.76 -16.24 6.84
N CYS A 76 7.66 -17.23 6.90
CA CYS A 76 9.08 -16.94 6.93
C CYS A 76 9.67 -16.99 5.53
N LEU A 77 10.36 -15.91 5.17
CA LEU A 77 11.02 -15.80 3.90
C LEU A 77 12.40 -16.47 3.96
N GLN A 78 12.57 -17.56 3.23
CA GLN A 78 13.89 -18.17 3.00
C GLN A 78 14.64 -17.39 1.90
N THR A 79 14.93 -16.11 2.17
CA THR A 79 15.59 -15.22 1.21
C THR A 79 17.07 -15.04 1.52
N ILE A 80 17.84 -14.63 0.50
CA ILE A 80 19.26 -14.27 0.63
C ILE A 80 19.34 -13.01 1.50
N GLY A 81 20.05 -13.09 2.62
CA GLY A 81 20.18 -12.04 3.63
C GLY A 81 21.24 -12.40 4.65
N ILE A 82 21.34 -11.61 5.73
CA ILE A 82 22.25 -11.89 6.85
C ILE A 82 21.85 -13.25 7.47
N PRO A 83 22.74 -14.25 7.50
CA PRO A 83 22.37 -15.61 7.91
C PRO A 83 21.93 -15.70 9.36
N GLU A 84 22.35 -14.75 10.20
CA GLU A 84 21.94 -14.59 11.61
C GLU A 84 20.54 -13.98 11.77
N GLN A 85 19.90 -13.51 10.68
CA GLN A 85 18.58 -12.90 10.71
C GLN A 85 17.52 -13.77 10.04
N ALA A 86 16.35 -13.81 10.65
CA ALA A 86 15.13 -14.36 10.11
C ALA A 86 14.20 -13.23 9.64
N ARG A 87 13.44 -13.51 8.58
CA ARG A 87 12.52 -12.55 7.95
C ARG A 87 11.12 -13.13 8.04
N VAL A 88 10.29 -12.50 8.86
CA VAL A 88 8.91 -12.89 9.13
C VAL A 88 7.98 -11.89 8.47
N LEU A 89 7.26 -12.33 7.44
CA LEU A 89 6.34 -11.53 6.67
C LEU A 89 4.92 -11.72 7.22
N PHE A 90 4.25 -10.61 7.52
CA PHE A 90 2.85 -10.58 7.91
C PHE A 90 2.01 -10.16 6.70
N ASN A 91 1.16 -11.06 6.22
CA ASN A 91 0.36 -10.84 5.02
C ASN A 91 -1.05 -10.39 5.37
N PHE A 92 -1.49 -9.39 4.63
CA PHE A 92 -2.85 -8.88 4.66
C PHE A 92 -3.37 -8.83 3.24
N ASP A 93 -4.65 -9.13 3.10
CA ASP A 93 -5.43 -8.90 1.90
C ASP A 93 -6.16 -7.57 2.03
N CYS A 94 -6.40 -6.95 0.88
CA CYS A 94 -7.26 -5.77 0.82
C CYS A 94 -8.72 -6.20 0.87
N ALA A 95 -9.50 -5.65 1.80
CA ALA A 95 -10.93 -5.90 1.88
C ALA A 95 -11.61 -5.46 0.55
N PRO A 96 -12.68 -6.15 0.10
CA PRO A 96 -13.29 -5.91 -1.22
C PRO A 96 -13.88 -4.50 -1.42
N HIS A 97 -14.12 -3.76 -0.33
CA HIS A 97 -14.62 -2.39 -0.33
C HIS A 97 -13.51 -1.34 -0.10
N CYS A 98 -12.25 -1.78 -0.07
CA CYS A 98 -11.10 -0.94 0.17
C CYS A 98 -10.08 -1.02 -0.96
N VAL A 99 -9.24 0.00 -1.00
CA VAL A 99 -8.19 0.16 -2.01
C VAL A 99 -6.85 0.17 -1.31
N CYS A 100 -6.00 -0.79 -1.65
CA CYS A 100 -4.65 -0.90 -1.17
C CYS A 100 -3.71 -0.63 -2.35
N LEU A 101 -2.90 0.43 -2.23
CA LEU A 101 -2.02 0.89 -3.31
C LEU A 101 -0.76 0.04 -3.43
N VAL A 102 -0.39 -0.55 -2.31
CA VAL A 102 0.73 -1.45 -2.07
C VAL A 102 0.15 -2.69 -1.42
N ASP A 103 0.77 -3.86 -1.53
CA ASP A 103 0.29 -5.00 -0.76
C ASP A 103 0.39 -4.68 0.74
N PRO A 104 -0.68 -4.85 1.54
CA PRO A 104 -0.73 -4.38 2.93
C PRO A 104 0.09 -5.23 3.91
N GLN A 105 1.15 -5.86 3.42
CA GLN A 105 2.11 -6.65 4.18
C GLN A 105 3.13 -5.76 4.90
N PHE A 106 3.67 -6.26 6.01
CA PHE A 106 4.86 -5.70 6.65
C PHE A 106 5.83 -6.81 7.03
N LEU A 107 7.13 -6.48 7.00
CA LEU A 107 8.20 -7.43 7.23
C LEU A 107 8.88 -7.15 8.58
N VAL A 108 9.03 -8.19 9.39
CA VAL A 108 9.73 -8.14 10.66
C VAL A 108 11.05 -8.91 10.54
N ILE A 109 12.14 -8.28 10.94
CA ILE A 109 13.46 -8.90 10.99
C ILE A 109 13.74 -9.32 12.43
N VAL A 110 14.00 -10.61 12.63
CA VAL A 110 14.26 -11.20 13.95
C VAL A 110 15.69 -11.75 13.97
N ASP A 111 16.45 -11.50 15.03
CA ASP A 111 17.75 -12.14 15.23
C ASP A 111 17.55 -13.58 15.68
N LYS A 112 18.22 -14.53 15.00
CA LYS A 112 18.03 -15.97 15.23
C LYS A 112 18.66 -16.45 16.54
N THR A 113 19.57 -15.69 17.12
CA THR A 113 20.36 -16.07 18.29
C THR A 113 19.63 -15.73 19.57
N ASP A 114 19.15 -14.49 19.68
CA ASP A 114 18.49 -13.97 20.89
C ASP A 114 16.96 -13.87 20.76
N LEU A 115 16.43 -14.14 19.55
CA LEU A 115 15.01 -14.06 19.24
C LEU A 115 14.42 -12.67 19.51
N THR A 116 15.19 -11.62 19.26
CA THR A 116 14.74 -10.23 19.36
C THR A 116 14.38 -9.63 18.00
N VAL A 117 13.46 -8.67 17.98
CA VAL A 117 13.14 -7.92 16.76
C VAL A 117 14.20 -6.86 16.52
N VAL A 118 14.89 -6.98 15.39
CA VAL A 118 15.95 -6.07 14.96
C VAL A 118 15.35 -4.86 14.25
N ASP A 119 14.39 -5.10 13.36
CA ASP A 119 13.82 -4.06 12.51
C ASP A 119 12.40 -4.43 12.02
N ILE A 120 11.62 -3.41 11.69
CA ILE A 120 10.27 -3.53 11.14
C ILE A 120 10.20 -2.68 9.89
N ILE A 121 9.98 -3.32 8.75
CA ILE A 121 9.81 -2.67 7.46
C ILE A 121 8.32 -2.72 7.12
N ASP A 122 7.60 -1.63 7.41
CA ASP A 122 6.22 -1.43 6.98
C ASP A 122 6.16 -0.40 5.84
N PRO A 123 5.75 -0.80 4.62
CA PRO A 123 5.55 0.11 3.50
C PRO A 123 4.52 1.22 3.75
N TYR A 124 3.74 1.08 4.82
CA TYR A 124 2.69 2.00 5.23
C TYR A 124 3.06 2.85 6.45
N ASP A 125 4.28 2.72 6.99
CA ASP A 125 4.74 3.56 8.09
C ASP A 125 5.08 4.96 7.57
N GLY A 126 4.15 5.89 7.75
CA GLY A 126 4.22 7.29 7.32
C GLY A 126 2.92 8.05 7.63
N PRO A 127 2.93 9.39 7.66
CA PRO A 127 1.75 10.21 8.01
C PRO A 127 0.59 10.10 7.02
N THR A 128 0.79 9.43 5.88
CA THR A 128 -0.20 9.19 4.84
C THR A 128 -0.62 7.73 4.86
N GLN A 129 -1.62 7.39 5.68
CA GLN A 129 -2.36 6.15 5.47
C GLN A 129 -3.03 6.24 4.09
N PRO A 130 -2.70 5.33 3.15
CA PRO A 130 -3.20 5.42 1.79
C PRO A 130 -4.53 4.68 1.59
N CYS A 131 -5.18 4.24 2.66
CA CYS A 131 -6.54 3.73 2.59
C CYS A 131 -7.51 4.91 2.40
N ILE A 132 -8.05 5.02 1.19
CA ILE A 132 -9.19 5.90 0.91
C ILE A 132 -10.43 5.20 1.44
N SER A 133 -10.97 5.72 2.54
CA SER A 133 -12.34 5.44 2.95
C SER A 133 -13.27 6.20 2.00
N VAL A 134 -13.92 5.49 1.07
CA VAL A 134 -14.97 6.09 0.23
C VAL A 134 -16.24 6.22 1.06
N SER A 135 -16.27 7.18 1.99
CA SER A 135 -17.50 7.58 2.68
C SER A 135 -18.17 8.69 1.87
N GLY A 136 -19.34 8.38 1.31
CA GLY A 136 -20.09 9.28 0.44
C GLY A 136 -20.51 10.58 1.13
N GLY A 137 -20.44 11.67 0.37
CA GLY A 137 -21.15 12.91 0.65
C GLY A 137 -20.26 14.10 1.02
N ALA A 138 -19.81 14.86 0.02
CA ALA A 138 -19.78 16.32 0.09
C ALA A 138 -19.57 16.91 -1.31
N THR A 139 -20.61 17.58 -1.81
CA THR A 139 -20.50 18.63 -2.83
C THR A 139 -19.61 19.74 -2.28
N GLY A 140 -18.40 19.89 -2.81
CA GLY A 140 -17.47 20.96 -2.45
C GLY A 140 -16.67 21.39 -3.66
N SER A 141 -16.91 22.63 -4.10
CA SER A 141 -16.25 23.31 -5.21
C SER A 141 -14.74 23.43 -5.00
N SER A 142 -14.00 23.20 -6.08
CA SER A 142 -12.56 23.43 -6.20
C SER A 142 -12.21 24.92 -6.11
N SER A 143 -11.46 25.34 -5.08
CA SER A 143 -10.57 26.53 -5.20
C SER A 143 -9.50 26.72 -4.12
N ASP A 144 -9.54 26.08 -2.95
CA ASP A 144 -8.71 26.57 -1.83
C ASP A 144 -7.69 25.53 -1.31
N CYS A 145 -6.55 25.41 -1.98
CA CYS A 145 -5.34 24.76 -1.44
C CYS A 145 -4.08 25.55 -1.86
N ALA A 146 -3.96 26.80 -1.42
CA ALA A 146 -2.83 27.68 -1.73
C ALA A 146 -1.75 27.75 -0.62
N ASP A 147 -1.98 27.21 0.57
CA ASP A 147 -0.99 27.22 1.66
C ASP A 147 -0.86 25.83 2.27
N GLY A 148 0.31 25.20 2.07
CA GLY A 148 0.62 23.81 2.39
C GLY A 148 0.54 23.41 3.88
N SER A 149 -0.67 23.37 4.43
CA SER A 149 -0.96 22.74 5.72
C SER A 149 -2.37 22.15 5.71
N CYS A 150 -2.47 20.82 5.77
CA CYS A 150 -3.72 20.13 6.07
C CYS A 150 -3.56 19.33 7.35
N SER A 151 -4.15 19.84 8.43
CA SER A 151 -4.30 19.16 9.72
C SER A 151 -5.46 18.16 9.64
N ASN A 152 -5.20 16.91 10.03
CA ASN A 152 -6.18 15.83 10.01
C ASN A 152 -7.30 16.01 11.06
N ALA A 153 -8.54 16.03 10.61
CA ALA A 153 -9.71 15.65 11.39
C ALA A 153 -10.78 15.12 10.42
N GLY A 154 -10.78 13.81 10.18
CA GLY A 154 -11.83 13.09 9.44
C GLY A 154 -12.21 13.69 8.08
N GLY A 155 -11.45 13.43 7.02
CA GLY A 155 -11.80 13.95 5.71
C GLY A 155 -10.90 13.44 4.61
N THR A 156 -11.51 13.07 3.49
CA THR A 156 -10.95 12.86 2.14
C THR A 156 -9.49 13.26 1.97
N VAL A 157 -8.61 12.30 1.62
CA VAL A 157 -7.23 12.57 1.21
C VAL A 157 -7.29 13.49 -0.01
N PRO A 158 -6.92 14.78 0.10
CA PRO A 158 -6.95 15.66 -1.05
C PRO A 158 -5.80 15.27 -1.98
N CYS A 159 -6.10 15.13 -3.26
CA CYS A 159 -5.09 14.92 -4.28
C CYS A 159 -4.24 16.18 -4.42
N LEU A 160 -3.02 16.12 -3.88
CA LEU A 160 -2.00 17.14 -4.11
C LEU A 160 -1.58 17.08 -5.59
N SER A 161 -2.19 17.94 -6.40
CA SER A 161 -1.76 18.21 -7.78
C SER A 161 -0.63 19.23 -7.74
N ASP A 162 0.55 18.74 -7.40
CA ASP A 162 1.73 19.57 -7.31
C ASP A 162 2.17 20.01 -8.72
N THR A 163 2.39 21.31 -8.92
CA THR A 163 2.88 21.86 -10.20
C THR A 163 4.39 22.12 -10.12
N GLY A 164 5.09 22.15 -11.27
CA GLY A 164 6.53 22.45 -11.32
C GLY A 164 7.46 21.24 -11.40
N CYS A 165 6.94 20.05 -11.72
CA CYS A 165 7.77 18.93 -12.16
C CYS A 165 8.00 18.96 -13.67
N GLU A 166 9.26 18.80 -14.08
CA GLU A 166 9.66 18.92 -15.49
C GLU A 166 10.22 17.62 -16.06
N GLU A 167 10.89 16.80 -15.25
CA GLU A 167 11.50 15.55 -15.70
C GLU A 167 10.50 14.39 -15.64
N LEU A 168 10.52 13.46 -16.60
CA LEU A 168 9.73 12.23 -16.48
C LEU A 168 10.30 11.34 -15.38
N GLY A 169 9.42 10.85 -14.48
CA GLY A 169 9.77 9.90 -13.43
C GLY A 169 9.40 8.46 -13.79
N VAL A 170 9.67 7.52 -12.89
CA VAL A 170 9.15 6.13 -12.98
C VAL A 170 8.29 5.86 -11.77
N ALA A 171 7.10 5.30 -11.98
CA ALA A 171 6.21 4.89 -10.90
C ALA A 171 5.44 3.61 -11.25
N ASN A 172 4.77 3.05 -10.24
CA ASN A 172 3.71 2.08 -10.41
C ASN A 172 2.37 2.81 -10.40
N TYR A 173 1.39 2.28 -11.13
CA TYR A 173 0.12 2.96 -11.35
C TYR A 173 -1.07 2.07 -11.04
N TYR A 174 -2.11 2.70 -10.53
CA TYR A 174 -3.43 2.09 -10.43
C TYR A 174 -4.50 3.19 -10.54
N ALA A 175 -5.68 2.81 -11.02
CA ALA A 175 -6.77 3.73 -11.29
C ALA A 175 -8.11 3.16 -10.86
N ILE A 176 -8.97 4.05 -10.38
CA ILE A 176 -10.23 3.70 -9.72
C ILE A 176 -11.28 4.70 -10.12
N GLN A 177 -12.48 4.22 -10.38
CA GLN A 177 -13.63 5.07 -10.64
C GLN A 177 -14.69 4.85 -9.58
N SER A 178 -15.13 5.93 -8.95
CA SER A 178 -16.26 5.97 -8.03
C SER A 178 -17.31 6.94 -8.56
N GLY A 179 -18.41 6.39 -9.10
CA GLY A 179 -19.40 7.21 -9.80
C GLY A 179 -18.79 7.95 -10.99
N LYS A 180 -18.82 9.29 -10.94
CA LYS A 180 -18.24 10.16 -12.00
C LYS A 180 -16.76 10.47 -11.78
N ASP A 181 -16.23 10.26 -10.58
CA ASP A 181 -14.86 10.64 -10.26
C ASP A 181 -13.92 9.48 -10.56
N VAL A 182 -12.84 9.79 -11.28
CA VAL A 182 -11.76 8.86 -11.61
C VAL A 182 -10.51 9.32 -10.88
N TYR A 183 -10.00 8.46 -10.01
CA TYR A 183 -8.79 8.66 -9.24
C TYR A 183 -7.67 7.82 -9.87
N VAL A 184 -6.58 8.48 -10.21
CA VAL A 184 -5.37 7.83 -10.72
C VAL A 184 -4.24 8.12 -9.79
N PHE A 185 -3.42 7.12 -9.54
CA PHE A 185 -2.36 7.21 -8.57
C PHE A 185 -1.05 6.72 -9.15
N ALA A 186 0.02 7.35 -8.70
CA ALA A 186 1.39 6.95 -8.99
C ALA A 186 2.12 6.73 -7.66
N SER A 187 2.72 5.55 -7.48
CA SER A 187 3.45 5.18 -6.28
C SER A 187 4.83 4.61 -6.60
N GLY A 188 5.76 4.73 -5.67
CA GLY A 188 7.12 4.23 -5.85
C GLY A 188 8.05 4.63 -4.72
N VAL A 189 9.36 4.49 -4.96
CA VAL A 189 10.41 4.89 -4.03
C VAL A 189 11.50 5.66 -4.77
N HIS A 190 12.03 6.70 -4.13
CA HIS A 190 13.21 7.41 -4.57
C HIS A 190 14.43 7.00 -3.76
N PRO A 191 15.65 7.00 -4.33
CA PRO A 191 16.87 6.63 -3.63
C PRO A 191 17.34 7.70 -2.61
N MET A 192 16.83 8.92 -2.71
CA MET A 192 17.13 10.04 -1.81
C MET A 192 15.85 10.80 -1.48
N SER A 193 15.87 11.56 -0.38
CA SER A 193 14.76 12.42 0.03
C SER A 193 14.75 13.74 -0.74
N GLY A 194 13.60 14.41 -0.78
CA GLY A 194 13.45 15.74 -1.39
C GLY A 194 12.98 15.74 -2.85
N PHE A 195 12.68 14.59 -3.44
CA PHE A 195 12.01 14.56 -4.74
C PHE A 195 10.60 15.14 -4.66
N LYS A 196 10.28 16.03 -5.60
CA LYS A 196 8.91 16.42 -5.89
C LYS A 196 8.31 15.43 -6.89
N ASN A 197 7.07 15.03 -6.68
CA ASN A 197 6.36 14.08 -7.54
C ASN A 197 5.07 14.73 -8.02
N CYS A 198 4.80 14.66 -9.32
CA CYS A 198 3.64 15.28 -9.93
C CYS A 198 2.97 14.29 -10.89
N LEU A 199 1.64 14.18 -10.79
CA LEU A 199 0.82 13.45 -11.75
C LEU A 199 -0.13 14.43 -12.41
N LEU A 200 0.13 14.74 -13.68
CA LEU A 200 -0.48 15.87 -14.38
C LEU A 200 -1.13 15.42 -15.69
N PRO A 201 -2.19 16.07 -16.17
CA PRO A 201 -2.70 15.83 -17.52
C PRO A 201 -1.66 16.29 -18.56
N GLY A 202 -1.53 15.50 -19.62
CA GLY A 202 -0.73 15.83 -20.79
C GLY A 202 -1.33 17.01 -21.56
N PRO A 203 -0.58 17.59 -22.51
CA PRO A 203 -1.03 18.73 -23.31
C PRO A 203 -2.14 18.37 -24.31
N GLU A 204 -2.44 17.09 -24.51
CA GLU A 204 -3.47 16.64 -25.42
C GLU A 204 -4.88 16.88 -24.87
N ASP A 205 -5.73 17.50 -25.69
CA ASP A 205 -7.15 17.68 -25.41
C ASP A 205 -7.94 16.42 -25.84
N ILE A 206 -7.71 15.32 -25.11
CA ILE A 206 -8.37 14.01 -25.33
C ILE A 206 -9.04 13.57 -24.03
N HIS A 207 -10.22 12.96 -24.14
CA HIS A 207 -10.96 12.42 -22.99
C HIS A 207 -11.16 10.90 -23.10
N PRO A 208 -10.76 10.08 -22.10
CA PRO A 208 -10.09 10.44 -20.84
C PRO A 208 -8.70 11.07 -21.07
N PRO A 209 -8.23 11.95 -20.15
CA PRO A 209 -6.93 12.59 -20.30
C PRO A 209 -5.81 11.56 -20.27
N ILE A 210 -4.77 11.82 -21.06
CA ILE A 210 -3.49 11.14 -20.93
C ILE A 210 -2.79 11.79 -19.75
N LEU A 211 -2.34 11.00 -18.77
CA LEU A 211 -1.61 11.53 -17.62
C LEU A 211 -0.10 11.37 -17.81
N GLU A 212 0.69 12.27 -17.24
CA GLU A 212 2.15 12.23 -17.23
C GLU A 212 2.65 12.22 -15.79
N PHE A 213 3.54 11.28 -15.48
CA PHE A 213 4.25 11.25 -14.21
C PHE A 213 5.58 11.97 -14.33
N LYS A 214 5.71 13.09 -13.62
CA LYS A 214 6.89 13.95 -13.60
C LYS A 214 7.46 14.07 -12.21
N ILE A 215 8.76 14.33 -12.14
CA ILE A 215 9.51 14.55 -10.91
C ILE A 215 10.38 15.80 -11.01
N THR A 216 10.72 16.36 -9.85
CA THR A 216 11.80 17.34 -9.71
C THR A 216 12.82 16.76 -8.75
N ARG A 217 14.08 16.68 -9.21
CA ARG A 217 15.18 16.23 -8.35
C ARG A 217 15.52 17.32 -7.33
N PRO A 218 15.81 16.96 -6.08
CA PRO A 218 16.35 17.90 -5.12
C PRO A 218 17.78 18.31 -5.52
N GLU A 219 18.14 19.59 -5.35
CA GLU A 219 19.54 20.03 -5.46
C GLU A 219 20.39 19.44 -4.32
N VAL A 220 19.79 19.30 -3.14
CA VAL A 220 20.37 18.70 -1.94
C VAL A 220 19.32 17.82 -1.29
N GLY A 221 19.66 16.55 -1.04
CA GLY A 221 18.77 15.61 -0.36
C GLY A 221 19.56 14.57 0.42
N ALA A 222 18.93 14.01 1.46
CA ALA A 222 19.55 12.97 2.26
C ALA A 222 19.51 11.64 1.48
N ALA A 223 20.56 10.83 1.59
CA ALA A 223 20.63 9.49 1.00
C ALA A 223 19.75 8.49 1.76
N VAL A 224 18.44 8.75 1.74
CA VAL A 224 17.41 7.98 2.43
C VAL A 224 16.36 7.59 1.40
N VAL A 225 16.10 6.28 1.29
CA VAL A 225 15.05 5.77 0.43
C VAL A 225 13.71 6.34 0.89
N SER A 226 13.06 7.08 0.00
CA SER A 226 11.86 7.86 0.34
C SER A 226 10.68 7.36 -0.50
N PRO A 227 9.67 6.71 0.09
CA PRO A 227 8.47 6.32 -0.63
C PRO A 227 7.66 7.54 -1.04
N PHE A 228 6.92 7.43 -2.14
CA PHE A 228 5.98 8.46 -2.58
C PHE A 228 4.67 7.86 -3.05
N THR A 229 3.62 8.66 -2.93
CA THR A 229 2.32 8.42 -3.56
C THR A 229 1.73 9.78 -3.93
N VAL A 230 1.31 9.91 -5.18
CA VAL A 230 0.61 11.09 -5.68
C VAL A 230 -0.65 10.67 -6.43
N CYS A 231 -1.65 11.54 -6.45
CA CYS A 231 -2.89 11.26 -7.17
C CYS A 231 -3.37 12.42 -8.02
N HIS A 232 -4.10 12.06 -9.06
CA HIS A 232 -4.79 12.98 -9.94
C HIS A 232 -6.24 12.52 -10.09
N THR A 233 -7.17 13.47 -10.05
CA THR A 233 -8.60 13.19 -10.14
C THR A 233 -9.20 13.97 -11.29
N PHE A 234 -10.06 13.32 -12.06
CA PHE A 234 -10.87 13.95 -13.09
C PHE A 234 -12.25 13.32 -13.16
N GLN A 235 -13.20 14.01 -13.78
CA GLN A 235 -14.57 13.56 -13.90
C GLN A 235 -14.88 12.99 -15.28
N VAL A 236 -15.71 11.96 -15.31
CA VAL A 236 -16.20 11.28 -16.52
C VAL A 236 -17.69 11.00 -16.39
N GLU A 237 -18.41 11.10 -17.50
CA GLU A 237 -19.85 10.80 -17.53
C GLU A 237 -20.14 9.30 -17.64
N THR A 238 -19.19 8.52 -18.16
CA THR A 238 -19.34 7.09 -18.39
C THR A 238 -18.21 6.28 -17.78
N PRO A 239 -18.45 5.00 -17.40
CA PRO A 239 -17.40 4.12 -16.91
C PRO A 239 -16.22 4.00 -17.88
N VAL A 240 -15.01 4.34 -17.41
CA VAL A 240 -13.76 4.21 -18.16
C VAL A 240 -13.17 2.84 -17.88
N ARG A 241 -12.67 2.16 -18.92
CA ARG A 241 -12.04 0.84 -18.79
C ARG A 241 -10.55 0.91 -18.47
N SER A 242 -9.88 1.92 -19.03
CA SER A 242 -8.44 2.10 -18.90
C SER A 242 -8.06 3.57 -19.11
N ILE A 243 -6.95 3.97 -18.50
CA ILE A 243 -6.36 5.30 -18.65
C ILE A 243 -4.94 5.13 -19.20
N THR A 244 -4.52 6.09 -20.01
CA THR A 244 -3.17 6.14 -20.54
C THR A 244 -2.30 6.99 -19.63
N LEU A 245 -1.13 6.47 -19.25
CA LEU A 245 -0.10 7.20 -18.51
C LEU A 245 1.21 7.23 -19.28
N ARG A 246 1.98 8.31 -19.15
CA ARG A 246 3.34 8.44 -19.68
C ARG A 246 4.33 8.72 -18.57
N ASP A 247 5.46 8.05 -18.63
CA ASP A 247 6.54 8.16 -17.66
C ASP A 247 7.90 7.98 -18.38
N ALA A 248 9.00 7.91 -17.63
CA ALA A 248 10.34 7.74 -18.20
C ALA A 248 10.57 6.39 -18.89
N LYS A 249 9.72 5.38 -18.66
CA LYS A 249 9.73 4.08 -19.34
C LYS A 249 8.85 4.07 -20.59
N GLY A 250 8.04 5.11 -20.82
CA GLY A 250 7.18 5.26 -22.00
C GLY A 250 5.71 5.31 -21.63
N GLN A 251 4.87 4.73 -22.48
CA GLN A 251 3.41 4.78 -22.34
C GLN A 251 2.87 3.50 -21.70
N HIS A 252 1.99 3.67 -20.72
CA HIS A 252 1.34 2.61 -19.95
C HIS A 252 -0.17 2.68 -20.12
N THR A 253 -0.81 1.52 -20.24
CA THR A 253 -2.28 1.41 -20.19
C THR A 253 -2.67 0.81 -18.85
N VAL A 254 -3.35 1.60 -18.02
CA VAL A 254 -3.70 1.22 -16.66
C VAL A 254 -5.19 0.91 -16.58
N PRO A 255 -5.58 -0.31 -16.16
CA PRO A 255 -6.98 -0.67 -16.02
C PRO A 255 -7.63 0.13 -14.89
N VAL A 256 -8.86 0.59 -15.12
CA VAL A 256 -9.65 1.32 -14.12
C VAL A 256 -10.59 0.34 -13.41
N ARG A 257 -10.52 0.29 -12.08
CA ARG A 257 -11.45 -0.49 -11.28
C ARG A 257 -12.69 0.34 -10.97
N TYR A 258 -13.85 -0.10 -11.46
CA TYR A 258 -15.11 0.60 -11.26
C TYR A 258 -15.82 0.13 -9.99
N PHE A 259 -16.15 1.09 -9.12
CA PHE A 259 -16.97 0.89 -7.93
C PHE A 259 -18.29 1.66 -8.11
N PRO A 260 -19.41 0.97 -8.35
CA PRO A 260 -20.70 1.64 -8.42
C PRO A 260 -21.00 2.27 -7.05
N MET A 261 -21.42 3.53 -7.04
CA MET A 261 -21.95 4.12 -5.82
C MET A 261 -23.21 3.34 -5.42
N LEU A 262 -23.22 2.79 -4.20
CA LEU A 262 -24.40 2.20 -3.61
C LEU A 262 -25.41 3.33 -3.37
N THR A 263 -26.33 3.54 -4.32
CA THR A 263 -27.47 4.42 -4.11
C THR A 263 -28.29 3.83 -2.97
N HIS A 264 -28.18 4.41 -1.77
CA HIS A 264 -29.11 4.09 -0.69
C HIS A 264 -30.50 4.60 -1.12
N PRO A 265 -31.54 3.74 -1.16
CA PRO A 265 -32.89 4.13 -1.50
C PRO A 265 -33.54 5.01 -0.43
#